data_AF-A0A8X7CJX8-F1
#
_entry.id   AF-A0A8X7CJX8-F1
#
_cell.length_a   1.000
_cell.length_b   1.000
_cell.length_c   1.000
_cell.angle_alpha   90.00
_cell.angle_beta   90.00
_cell.angle_gamma   90.00
#
_symmetry.space_group_name_H-M   'P 1'
#
loop_
_entity.id
_entity.type
_entity.pdbx_description
1 polymer ?
#
loop_
_entity_poly.entity_id
_entity_poly.type
_entity_poly.pdbx_seq_one_letter_code
_entity_poly.pdbx_strand_id
1 'polypeptide(L)'
;MRLRNLYIKAPNFKKAFLKVETIEKEAKSVADKFGIENETDYLLYVMKELVLTIPFESAFLDLYAEHVCKNIDSNHFKDLIMGEYIQYVDKILRTSLQTSEIQTIIEKLLKVFKFLEPRLELSFENLYQYEFGANLLRLCCEVNIQESEIVTSLVKRVIDMYATDCSDLSYVRHPFYPYKFFNYILKHVTREKFDIVLYCSNHPQTLWEFSRNFSVVHVASFGNVERVLCLLQHGFEVFPESEAKKSGHGYPFIKETMSRYNLMILQIMSRMRLVNCFSYSHTQFIDQSFYTVTENQDECFRLIWRSIPEPYVRHPQLELDISTEYFYLALHAIFKPFRYSSNVKLGIMYESSFSDMAVGPHEARSLKHLSRCSIRKRLHERWKLPNGIFELGLPSLLEKYLNLEID
;
A
#
# COMPACT_ATOMS: atom_id res chain seq x y z
N MET A 1 38.71 33.94 11.97
CA MET A 1 38.60 35.41 11.74
C MET A 1 37.52 35.78 10.70
N ARG A 2 37.36 35.02 9.60
CA ARG A 2 36.35 35.31 8.54
C ARG A 2 34.88 35.14 8.98
N LEU A 3 34.52 34.07 9.67
CA LEU A 3 33.15 33.83 10.19
C LEU A 3 32.66 34.94 11.14
N ARG A 4 33.55 35.44 12.01
CA ARG A 4 33.23 36.52 12.96
C ARG A 4 32.88 37.82 12.24
N ASN A 5 33.61 38.15 11.18
CA ASN A 5 33.30 39.31 10.33
C ASN A 5 32.02 39.11 9.51
N LEU A 6 31.73 37.88 9.07
CA LEU A 6 30.50 37.55 8.37
C LEU A 6 29.27 37.72 9.28
N TYR A 7 29.33 37.23 10.52
CA TYR A 7 28.26 37.36 11.50
C TYR A 7 28.00 38.79 11.97
N ILE A 8 29.00 39.68 11.87
CA ILE A 8 28.84 41.10 12.12
C ILE A 8 28.14 41.78 10.92
N LYS A 9 28.42 41.32 9.70
CA LYS A 9 27.89 41.89 8.46
C LYS A 9 26.54 41.31 8.02
N ALA A 10 26.15 40.13 8.50
CA ALA A 10 24.92 39.43 8.15
C ALA A 10 24.30 38.72 9.39
N PRO A 11 23.64 39.44 10.31
CA PRO A 11 23.14 38.90 11.57
C PRO A 11 22.03 37.86 11.41
N ASN A 12 21.26 37.90 10.32
CA ASN A 12 20.28 36.87 10.01
C ASN A 12 20.96 35.54 9.68
N PHE A 13 22.12 35.58 9.01
CA PHE A 13 22.90 34.38 8.70
C PHE A 13 23.42 33.72 9.98
N LYS A 14 23.86 34.54 10.95
CA LYS A 14 24.25 34.06 12.28
C LYS A 14 23.08 33.34 12.98
N LYS A 15 21.87 33.89 12.89
CA LYS A 15 20.67 33.30 13.50
C LYS A 15 20.30 31.96 12.81
N ALA A 16 20.39 31.89 11.49
CA ALA A 16 20.20 30.65 10.71
C ALA A 16 21.18 29.57 11.16
N PHE A 17 22.47 29.94 11.20
CA PHE A 17 23.56 29.05 11.57
C PHE A 17 23.38 28.52 13.00
N LEU A 18 23.05 29.39 13.96
CA LEU A 18 22.77 28.98 15.34
C LEU A 18 21.56 28.04 15.43
N LYS A 19 20.53 28.24 14.62
CA LYS A 19 19.35 27.37 14.59
C LYS A 19 19.68 25.99 14.03
N VAL A 20 20.44 25.93 12.93
CA VAL A 20 20.97 24.67 12.36
C VAL A 20 21.87 23.96 13.37
N GLU A 21 22.80 24.68 14.00
CA GLU A 21 23.70 24.14 15.02
C GLU A 21 22.92 23.61 16.25
N THR A 22 21.81 24.26 16.62
CA THR A 22 20.94 23.79 17.70
C THR A 22 20.23 22.50 17.31
N ILE A 23 19.64 22.43 16.11
CA ILE A 23 18.95 21.21 15.64
C ILE A 23 19.96 20.08 15.44
N GLU A 24 21.16 20.36 14.93
CA GLU A 24 22.24 19.38 14.78
C GLU A 24 22.70 18.85 16.14
N LYS A 25 22.87 19.72 17.14
CA LYS A 25 23.18 19.30 18.52
C LYS A 25 22.06 18.49 19.14
N GLU A 26 20.80 18.84 18.91
CA GLU A 26 19.65 18.06 19.37
C GLU A 26 19.61 16.69 18.69
N ALA A 27 19.76 16.64 17.36
CA ALA A 27 19.79 15.40 16.59
C ALA A 27 20.96 14.50 17.00
N LYS A 28 22.16 15.06 17.18
CA LYS A 28 23.34 14.35 17.68
C LYS A 28 23.13 13.83 19.11
N SER A 29 22.64 14.67 20.02
CA SER A 29 22.31 14.26 21.39
C SER A 29 21.31 13.10 21.43
N VAL A 30 20.31 13.13 20.55
CA VAL A 30 19.33 12.04 20.40
C VAL A 30 20.00 10.78 19.84
N ALA A 31 20.81 10.90 18.78
CA ALA A 31 21.54 9.77 18.19
C ALA A 31 22.51 9.12 19.19
N ASP A 32 23.31 9.93 19.90
CA ASP A 32 24.26 9.50 20.93
C ASP A 32 23.54 8.81 22.10
N LYS A 33 22.39 9.35 22.54
CA LYS A 33 21.53 8.71 23.56
C LYS A 33 21.05 7.32 23.12
N PHE A 34 20.95 7.08 21.82
CA PHE A 34 20.61 5.79 21.25
C PHE A 34 21.85 5.01 20.77
N GLY A 35 23.06 5.41 21.16
CA GLY A 35 24.30 4.71 20.86
C GLY A 35 24.58 4.63 19.36
N ILE A 36 24.27 5.69 18.63
CA ILE A 36 24.67 5.88 17.24
C ILE A 36 25.65 7.04 17.25
N GLU A 37 26.93 6.75 17.04
CA GLU A 37 27.93 7.79 16.83
C GLU A 37 27.64 8.45 15.48
N ASN A 38 26.86 9.52 15.50
CA ASN A 38 26.52 10.29 14.30
C ASN A 38 27.56 11.41 14.17
N GLU A 39 28.53 11.23 13.28
CA GLU A 39 29.44 12.29 12.85
C GLU A 39 28.72 13.23 11.86
N THR A 40 27.61 13.84 12.29
CA THR A 40 26.88 14.85 11.49
C THR A 40 27.63 16.18 11.36
N ASP A 41 28.96 16.18 11.43
CA ASP A 41 29.78 17.37 11.17
C ASP A 41 29.68 17.82 9.70
N TYR A 42 29.09 17.00 8.81
CA TYR A 42 28.94 17.27 7.38
C TYR A 42 28.12 18.53 7.09
N LEU A 43 27.01 18.76 7.81
CA LEU A 43 26.16 19.93 7.60
C LEU A 43 26.86 21.22 8.05
N LEU A 44 27.51 21.16 9.20
CA LEU A 44 28.38 22.22 9.69
C LEU A 44 29.56 22.47 8.75
N TYR A 45 30.11 21.41 8.14
CA TYR A 45 31.19 21.46 7.15
C TYR A 45 30.72 22.09 5.84
N VAL A 46 29.59 21.65 5.27
CA VAL A 46 28.99 22.22 4.05
C VAL A 46 28.62 23.69 4.26
N MET A 47 28.06 24.05 5.41
CA MET A 47 27.79 25.47 5.74
C MET A 47 29.08 26.28 5.93
N LYS A 48 30.12 25.70 6.54
CA LYS A 48 31.44 26.35 6.65
C LYS A 48 32.10 26.52 5.27
N GLU A 49 32.01 25.53 4.40
CA GLU A 49 32.49 25.56 3.01
C GLU A 49 31.74 26.60 2.17
N LEU A 50 30.40 26.67 2.27
CA LEU A 50 29.58 27.72 1.65
C LEU A 50 30.00 29.13 2.11
N VAL A 51 30.32 29.30 3.40
CA VAL A 51 30.85 30.57 3.95
C VAL A 51 32.25 30.91 3.41
N LEU A 52 33.01 29.90 2.99
CA LEU A 52 34.36 30.07 2.45
C LEU A 52 34.38 30.28 0.93
N THR A 53 33.35 29.79 0.21
CA THR A 53 33.32 29.77 -1.25
C THR A 53 32.54 30.90 -1.90
N ILE A 54 31.61 31.59 -1.20
CA ILE A 54 30.83 32.68 -1.79
C ILE A 54 31.63 34.00 -1.81
N PRO A 55 31.96 34.56 -2.99
CA PRO A 55 32.44 35.92 -3.12
C PRO A 55 31.26 36.87 -3.33
N PHE A 56 31.25 38.00 -2.62
CA PHE A 56 30.43 39.23 -2.78
C PHE A 56 29.31 39.56 -1.74
N GLU A 57 29.31 40.87 -1.46
CA GLU A 57 28.35 41.81 -0.82
C GLU A 57 27.37 41.31 0.25
N SER A 58 27.52 41.86 1.47
CA SER A 58 26.74 41.53 2.67
C SER A 58 25.22 41.66 2.52
N ALA A 59 24.75 42.48 1.58
CA ALA A 59 23.32 42.67 1.31
C ALA A 59 22.66 41.42 0.69
N PHE A 60 23.39 40.67 -0.16
CA PHE A 60 22.88 39.43 -0.76
C PHE A 60 22.88 38.28 0.24
N LEU A 61 23.85 38.26 1.16
CA LEU A 61 23.94 37.29 2.25
C LEU A 61 22.83 37.49 3.29
N ASP A 62 22.43 38.71 3.60
CA ASP A 62 21.27 38.94 4.49
C ASP A 62 19.95 38.57 3.80
N LEU A 63 19.81 38.84 2.49
CA LEU A 63 18.62 38.43 1.73
C LEU A 63 18.56 36.91 1.56
N TYR A 64 19.69 36.25 1.29
CA TYR A 64 19.81 34.80 1.23
C TYR A 64 19.65 34.18 2.62
N ALA A 65 20.19 34.76 3.69
CA ALA A 65 19.99 34.30 5.05
C ALA A 65 18.56 34.50 5.55
N GLU A 66 17.89 35.55 5.10
CA GLU A 66 16.49 35.81 5.39
C GLU A 66 15.61 34.86 4.56
N HIS A 67 15.96 34.58 3.31
CA HIS A 67 15.34 33.56 2.48
C HIS A 67 15.60 32.14 3.03
N VAL A 68 16.79 31.83 3.53
CA VAL A 68 17.16 30.56 4.16
C VAL A 68 16.58 30.48 5.59
N CYS A 69 16.49 31.56 6.36
CA CYS A 69 15.80 31.54 7.66
C CYS A 69 14.27 31.44 7.52
N LYS A 70 13.69 32.05 6.49
CA LYS A 70 12.25 32.03 6.22
C LYS A 70 11.82 30.81 5.40
N ASN A 71 12.70 30.29 4.53
CA ASN A 71 12.43 29.19 3.59
C ASN A 71 13.36 27.96 3.76
N ILE A 72 14.23 27.90 4.78
CA ILE A 72 14.41 26.63 5.48
C ILE A 72 13.05 26.39 6.13
N ASP A 73 12.13 25.92 5.31
CA ASP A 73 11.06 25.10 5.78
C ASP A 73 11.77 24.04 6.63
N SER A 74 11.46 24.03 7.93
CA SER A 74 11.94 23.01 8.88
C SER A 74 11.93 21.63 8.23
N ASN A 75 10.96 21.39 7.35
CA ASN A 75 10.81 20.17 6.62
C ASN A 75 11.91 19.90 5.57
N HIS A 76 12.37 20.88 4.79
CA HIS A 76 13.47 20.66 3.83
C HIS A 76 14.78 20.28 4.54
N PHE A 77 15.04 20.92 5.68
CA PHE A 77 16.20 20.57 6.51
C PHE A 77 16.07 19.19 7.15
N LYS A 78 14.87 18.83 7.65
CA LYS A 78 14.57 17.47 8.11
C LYS A 78 14.77 16.43 7.01
N ASP A 79 14.34 16.72 5.78
CA ASP A 79 14.51 15.83 4.62
C ASP A 79 15.99 15.61 4.31
N LEU A 80 16.82 16.66 4.36
CA LEU A 80 18.27 16.55 4.16
C LEU A 80 18.94 15.70 5.24
N ILE A 81 18.66 15.96 6.53
CA ILE A 81 19.17 15.14 7.64
C ILE A 81 18.73 13.69 7.48
N MET A 82 17.47 13.49 7.09
CA MET A 82 16.91 12.16 6.90
C MET A 82 17.62 11.43 5.76
N GLY A 83 17.95 12.13 4.68
CA GLY A 83 18.70 11.59 3.56
C GLY A 83 20.08 11.08 3.95
N GLU A 84 20.87 11.93 4.62
CA GLU A 84 22.20 11.56 5.12
C GLU A 84 22.12 10.38 6.09
N TYR A 85 21.16 10.40 7.01
CA TYR A 85 20.98 9.32 7.97
C TYR A 85 20.54 8.01 7.30
N ILE A 86 19.66 8.06 6.30
CA ILE A 86 19.28 6.88 5.50
C ILE A 86 20.50 6.30 4.78
N GLN A 87 21.34 7.14 4.15
CA GLN A 87 22.55 6.67 3.46
C GLN A 87 23.53 6.01 4.43
N TYR A 88 23.72 6.60 5.61
CA TYR A 88 24.56 6.04 6.66
C TYR A 88 24.03 4.68 7.15
N VAL A 89 22.73 4.59 7.45
CA VAL A 89 22.10 3.34 7.89
C VAL A 89 22.16 2.27 6.80
N ASP A 90 21.91 2.62 5.53
CA ASP A 90 22.03 1.69 4.40
C ASP A 90 23.45 1.13 4.29
N LYS A 91 24.47 1.98 4.46
CA LYS A 91 25.88 1.55 4.46
C LYS A 91 26.17 0.56 5.59
N ILE A 92 25.68 0.82 6.82
CA ILE A 92 25.87 -0.11 7.95
C ILE A 92 25.15 -1.43 7.73
N LEU A 93 23.90 -1.38 7.25
CA LEU A 93 23.09 -2.58 7.01
C LEU A 93 23.74 -3.49 5.98
N ARG A 94 24.40 -2.93 4.95
CA ARG A 94 25.18 -3.71 3.96
C ARG A 94 26.40 -4.42 4.54
N THR A 95 26.98 -3.91 5.62
CA THR A 95 28.15 -4.51 6.28
C THR A 95 27.79 -5.39 7.47
N SER A 96 26.56 -5.29 7.97
CA SER A 96 26.09 -6.05 9.14
C SER A 96 25.76 -7.49 8.74
N LEU A 97 26.21 -8.47 9.53
CA LEU A 97 26.00 -9.89 9.24
C LEU A 97 25.06 -10.59 10.22
N GLN A 98 24.79 -10.01 11.39
CA GLN A 98 23.96 -10.64 12.42
C GLN A 98 22.54 -10.05 12.48
N THR A 99 21.53 -10.91 12.57
CA THR A 99 20.12 -10.50 12.66
C THR A 99 19.84 -9.57 13.85
N SER A 100 20.45 -9.82 15.01
CA SER A 100 20.29 -8.98 16.23
C SER A 100 20.84 -7.56 16.06
N GLU A 101 21.95 -7.41 15.35
CA GLU A 101 22.54 -6.11 15.03
C GLU A 101 21.62 -5.33 14.08
N ILE A 102 21.14 -5.98 13.01
CA ILE A 102 20.21 -5.41 12.04
C ILE A 102 18.92 -4.93 12.74
N GLN A 103 18.34 -5.75 13.61
CA GLN A 103 17.17 -5.39 14.39
C GLN A 103 17.42 -4.15 15.25
N THR A 104 18.55 -4.12 15.97
CA THR A 104 18.94 -2.98 16.81
C THR A 104 19.07 -1.69 15.99
N ILE A 105 19.66 -1.76 14.80
CA ILE A 105 19.79 -0.63 13.88
C ILE A 105 18.41 -0.13 13.43
N ILE A 106 17.51 -1.05 13.08
CA ILE A 106 16.14 -0.71 12.65
C ILE A 106 15.35 -0.05 13.78
N GLU A 107 15.44 -0.56 15.01
CA GLU A 107 14.78 0.05 16.17
C GLU A 107 15.24 1.49 16.40
N LYS A 108 16.55 1.72 16.27
CA LYS A 108 17.13 3.07 16.38
C LYS A 108 16.65 3.99 15.27
N LEU A 109 16.62 3.49 14.02
CA LEU A 109 16.06 4.22 12.87
C LEU A 109 14.58 4.58 13.09
N LEU A 110 13.76 3.65 13.58
CA LEU A 110 12.34 3.92 13.89
C LEU A 110 12.17 5.01 14.96
N LYS A 111 13.04 5.04 15.98
CA LYS A 111 13.06 6.11 16.98
C LYS A 111 13.42 7.46 16.37
N VAL A 112 14.40 7.48 15.46
CA VAL A 112 14.77 8.70 14.69
C VAL A 112 13.61 9.16 13.80
N PHE A 113 12.94 8.26 13.08
CA PHE A 113 11.76 8.58 12.28
C PHE A 113 10.64 9.18 13.13
N LYS A 114 10.40 8.64 14.33
CA LYS A 114 9.40 9.19 15.26
C LYS A 114 9.76 10.60 15.75
N PHE A 115 11.05 10.88 15.92
CA PHE A 115 11.51 12.20 16.39
C PHE A 115 11.54 13.25 15.27
N LEU A 116 12.07 12.90 14.11
CA LEU A 116 12.19 13.82 12.98
C LEU A 116 10.86 14.06 12.27
N GLU A 117 9.94 13.08 12.33
CA GLU A 117 8.69 13.07 11.58
C GLU A 117 8.92 13.42 10.10
N PRO A 118 9.63 12.56 9.34
CA PRO A 118 9.93 12.86 7.93
C PRO A 118 8.64 13.08 7.15
N ARG A 119 8.71 13.88 6.08
CA ARG A 119 7.54 14.14 5.26
C ARG A 119 6.94 12.84 4.72
N LEU A 120 5.62 12.77 4.79
CA LEU A 120 4.85 11.72 4.12
C LEU A 120 4.69 12.02 2.63
N GLU A 121 4.64 13.31 2.29
CA GLU A 121 4.63 13.79 0.93
C GLU A 121 6.06 13.83 0.36
N LEU A 122 6.30 13.01 -0.66
CA LEU A 122 7.60 12.90 -1.32
C LEU A 122 7.59 13.64 -2.65
N SER A 123 8.59 14.51 -2.83
CA SER A 123 9.01 15.00 -4.15
C SER A 123 9.81 13.93 -4.88
N PHE A 124 10.05 14.13 -6.18
CA PHE A 124 10.92 13.26 -6.98
C PHE A 124 12.30 13.05 -6.34
N GLU A 125 12.88 14.12 -5.79
CA GLU A 125 14.20 14.10 -5.13
C GLU A 125 14.21 13.22 -3.87
N ASN A 126 13.06 13.00 -3.24
CA ASN A 126 12.93 12.23 -2.00
C ASN A 126 12.44 10.80 -2.21
N LEU A 127 12.26 10.34 -3.46
CA LEU A 127 11.78 8.98 -3.77
C LEU A 127 12.70 7.88 -3.22
N TYR A 128 14.00 8.13 -3.11
CA TYR A 128 14.95 7.18 -2.51
C TYR A 128 14.59 6.82 -1.06
N GLN A 129 13.89 7.70 -0.32
CA GLN A 129 13.44 7.42 1.05
C GLN A 129 12.38 6.30 1.05
N TYR A 130 11.47 6.33 0.08
CA TYR A 130 10.49 5.27 -0.12
C TYR A 130 11.17 3.96 -0.52
N GLU A 131 12.10 4.01 -1.49
CA GLU A 131 12.86 2.83 -1.93
C GLU A 131 13.65 2.21 -0.77
N PHE A 132 14.26 3.04 0.07
CA PHE A 132 14.96 2.59 1.27
C PHE A 132 13.99 1.88 2.25
N GLY A 133 12.84 2.47 2.55
CA GLY A 133 11.83 1.85 3.42
C GLY A 133 11.35 0.49 2.89
N ALA A 134 11.10 0.41 1.58
CA ALA A 134 10.75 -0.83 0.87
C ALA A 134 11.86 -1.90 0.96
N ASN A 135 13.12 -1.51 0.71
CA ASN A 135 14.28 -2.38 0.83
C ASN A 135 14.50 -2.84 2.27
N LEU A 136 14.23 -1.99 3.25
CA LEU A 136 14.35 -2.32 4.66
C LEU A 136 13.33 -3.39 5.07
N LEU A 137 12.08 -3.28 4.62
CA LEU A 137 11.09 -4.34 4.81
C LEU A 137 11.54 -5.65 4.17
N ARG A 138 12.11 -5.61 2.96
CA ARG A 138 12.64 -6.80 2.28
C ARG A 138 13.76 -7.43 3.12
N LEU A 139 14.70 -6.63 3.62
CA LEU A 139 15.76 -7.09 4.51
C LEU A 139 15.20 -7.74 5.77
N CYS A 140 14.18 -7.15 6.41
CA CYS A 140 13.51 -7.73 7.58
C CYS A 140 13.00 -9.15 7.28
N CYS A 141 12.40 -9.36 6.10
CA CYS A 141 11.93 -10.67 5.67
C CYS A 141 13.09 -11.64 5.38
N GLU A 142 14.18 -11.17 4.77
CA GLU A 142 15.35 -11.99 4.43
C GLU A 142 16.06 -12.49 5.68
N VAL A 143 16.26 -11.62 6.67
CA VAL A 143 16.88 -11.95 7.97
C VAL A 143 15.89 -12.48 9.01
N ASN A 144 14.60 -12.51 8.67
CA ASN A 144 13.49 -13.07 9.46
C ASN A 144 13.37 -12.47 10.87
N ILE A 145 13.29 -11.14 10.97
CA ILE A 145 13.03 -10.42 12.23
C ILE A 145 11.71 -10.91 12.84
N GLN A 146 11.67 -11.21 14.14
CA GLN A 146 10.47 -11.80 14.78
C GLN A 146 9.57 -10.76 15.47
N GLU A 147 10.13 -9.61 15.78
CA GLU A 147 9.51 -8.50 16.50
C GLU A 147 8.47 -7.81 15.61
N SER A 148 7.20 -8.12 15.89
CA SER A 148 6.10 -7.74 15.00
C SER A 148 5.79 -6.25 15.07
N GLU A 149 6.08 -5.59 16.19
CA GLU A 149 5.99 -4.13 16.36
C GLU A 149 6.92 -3.38 15.39
N ILE A 150 8.17 -3.84 15.22
CA ILE A 150 9.16 -3.24 14.32
C ILE A 150 8.66 -3.31 12.89
N VAL A 151 8.32 -4.53 12.44
CA VAL A 151 7.85 -4.79 11.08
C VAL A 151 6.59 -3.97 10.80
N THR A 152 5.62 -4.00 11.71
CA THR A 152 4.35 -3.28 11.54
C THR A 152 4.55 -1.76 11.53
N SER A 153 5.49 -1.23 12.31
CA SER A 153 5.83 0.21 12.30
C SER A 153 6.46 0.62 10.97
N LEU A 154 7.35 -0.20 10.41
CA LEU A 154 7.90 0.03 9.07
C LEU A 154 6.83 -0.07 7.98
N VAL A 155 5.96 -1.08 8.05
CA VAL A 155 4.81 -1.23 7.14
C VAL A 155 3.96 0.04 7.15
N LYS A 156 3.51 0.52 8.32
CA LYS A 156 2.74 1.77 8.43
C LYS A 156 3.47 2.94 7.80
N ARG A 157 4.75 3.11 8.14
CA ARG A 157 5.59 4.18 7.61
C ARG A 157 5.68 4.16 6.09
N VAL A 158 5.83 2.99 5.48
CA VAL A 158 5.90 2.83 4.03
C VAL A 158 4.53 3.04 3.38
N ILE A 159 3.42 2.63 4.02
CA ILE A 159 2.05 2.98 3.54
C ILE A 159 1.94 4.50 3.55
N ASP A 160 2.29 5.17 4.64
CA ASP A 160 1.98 6.59 4.83
C ASP A 160 2.66 7.51 3.79
N MET A 161 3.72 7.05 3.11
CA MET A 161 4.41 7.81 2.08
C MET A 161 3.61 7.90 0.77
N TYR A 162 3.41 9.11 0.24
CA TYR A 162 2.70 9.40 -1.01
C TYR A 162 3.45 10.47 -1.84
N ALA A 163 3.16 10.57 -3.14
CA ALA A 163 3.72 11.61 -4.01
C ALA A 163 2.63 12.57 -4.49
N THR A 164 2.92 13.87 -4.54
CA THR A 164 1.94 14.90 -4.91
C THR A 164 1.72 15.07 -6.40
N ASP A 165 2.73 14.81 -7.23
CA ASP A 165 2.60 14.86 -8.68
C ASP A 165 2.46 13.45 -9.26
N CYS A 166 1.21 13.05 -9.51
CA CYS A 166 0.89 11.73 -10.05
C CYS A 166 1.31 11.57 -11.52
N SER A 167 1.67 12.66 -12.22
CA SER A 167 2.00 12.61 -13.65
C SER A 167 3.30 11.87 -13.94
N ASP A 168 4.24 11.84 -12.99
CA ASP A 168 5.56 11.21 -13.12
C ASP A 168 5.74 9.90 -12.32
N LEU A 169 4.65 9.33 -11.76
CA LEU A 169 4.67 8.05 -11.05
C LEU A 169 5.13 6.86 -11.91
N SER A 170 5.23 7.04 -13.23
CA SER A 170 5.74 6.04 -14.18
C SER A 170 7.17 5.56 -13.85
N TYR A 171 7.92 6.28 -13.02
CA TYR A 171 9.30 5.95 -12.67
C TYR A 171 9.50 5.19 -11.36
N VAL A 172 8.51 5.12 -10.46
CA VAL A 172 8.69 4.37 -9.20
C VAL A 172 8.52 2.88 -9.50
N ARG A 173 9.63 2.21 -9.84
CA ARG A 173 9.64 0.75 -10.02
C ARG A 173 9.38 0.08 -8.68
N HIS A 174 8.15 -0.35 -8.47
CA HIS A 174 7.84 -1.15 -7.30
C HIS A 174 8.54 -2.51 -7.37
N PRO A 175 9.18 -2.94 -6.26
CA PRO A 175 9.72 -4.29 -6.19
C PRO A 175 8.59 -5.30 -6.34
N PHE A 176 8.76 -6.25 -7.26
CA PHE A 176 7.89 -7.42 -7.29
C PHE A 176 8.21 -8.28 -6.07
N TYR A 177 7.36 -8.23 -5.04
CA TYR A 177 7.59 -9.01 -3.84
C TYR A 177 7.19 -10.48 -4.03
N PRO A 178 8.03 -11.44 -3.61
CA PRO A 178 7.72 -12.86 -3.69
C PRO A 178 6.66 -13.25 -2.66
N TYR A 179 5.98 -14.39 -2.86
CA TYR A 179 5.00 -14.93 -1.92
C TYR A 179 5.50 -15.00 -0.47
N LYS A 180 6.76 -15.40 -0.27
CA LYS A 180 7.41 -15.47 1.05
C LYS A 180 7.36 -14.12 1.79
N PHE A 181 7.61 -13.01 1.08
CA PHE A 181 7.56 -11.67 1.64
C PHE A 181 6.14 -11.30 2.08
N PHE A 182 5.15 -11.58 1.25
CA PHE A 182 3.75 -11.33 1.59
C PHE A 182 3.32 -12.10 2.84
N ASN A 183 3.62 -13.39 2.90
CA ASN A 183 3.29 -14.22 4.06
C ASN A 183 4.00 -13.74 5.33
N TYR A 184 5.26 -13.28 5.21
CA TYR A 184 6.00 -12.67 6.31
C TYR A 184 5.26 -11.44 6.85
N ILE A 185 4.89 -10.49 5.99
CA ILE A 185 4.15 -9.29 6.42
C ILE A 185 2.80 -9.67 7.05
N LEU A 186 2.03 -10.57 6.42
CA LEU A 186 0.74 -11.03 6.93
C LEU A 186 0.83 -11.63 8.34
N LYS A 187 1.87 -12.41 8.61
CA LYS A 187 2.13 -12.98 9.93
C LYS A 187 2.35 -11.89 10.99
N HIS A 188 3.13 -10.85 10.68
CA HIS A 188 3.40 -9.76 11.63
C HIS A 188 2.18 -8.87 11.86
N VAL A 189 1.47 -8.48 10.81
CA VAL A 189 0.26 -7.64 10.97
C VAL A 189 -0.85 -8.37 11.71
N THR A 190 -0.98 -9.69 11.52
CA THR A 190 -1.94 -10.51 12.27
C THR A 190 -1.57 -10.57 13.77
N ARG A 191 -0.28 -10.75 14.09
CA ARG A 191 0.21 -10.75 15.48
C ARG A 191 -0.05 -9.43 16.20
N GLU A 192 0.20 -8.31 15.51
CA GLU A 192 -0.05 -6.96 16.03
C GLU A 192 -1.52 -6.52 15.95
N LYS A 193 -2.42 -7.37 15.43
CA LYS A 193 -3.83 -7.04 15.19
C LYS A 193 -3.99 -5.75 14.38
N PHE A 194 -3.09 -5.55 13.41
CA PHE A 194 -3.07 -4.39 12.54
C PHE A 194 -3.88 -4.67 11.29
N ASP A 195 -5.01 -3.97 11.14
CA ASP A 195 -5.86 -4.04 9.96
C ASP A 195 -5.23 -3.27 8.79
N ILE A 196 -4.28 -3.93 8.12
CA ILE A 196 -3.57 -3.37 6.97
C ILE A 196 -4.54 -3.04 5.82
N VAL A 197 -5.67 -3.73 5.67
CA VAL A 197 -6.65 -3.47 4.59
C VAL A 197 -7.36 -2.16 4.80
N LEU A 198 -7.93 -1.98 5.99
CA LEU A 198 -8.58 -0.74 6.37
C LEU A 198 -7.58 0.42 6.35
N TYR A 199 -6.36 0.18 6.85
CA TYR A 199 -5.31 1.18 6.84
C TYR A 199 -4.93 1.61 5.42
N CYS A 200 -4.67 0.67 4.51
CA CYS A 200 -4.42 0.95 3.10
C CYS A 200 -5.60 1.68 2.43
N SER A 201 -6.83 1.29 2.76
CA SER A 201 -8.05 1.90 2.20
C SER A 201 -8.17 3.40 2.53
N ASN A 202 -7.71 3.79 3.73
CA ASN A 202 -7.70 5.17 4.20
C ASN A 202 -6.54 6.00 3.61
N HIS A 203 -5.57 5.35 2.95
CA HIS A 203 -4.42 5.99 2.32
C HIS A 203 -4.35 5.60 0.83
N PRO A 204 -5.24 6.12 -0.04
CA PRO A 204 -5.34 5.69 -1.43
C PRO A 204 -4.29 6.30 -2.38
N GLN A 205 -3.57 7.34 -1.97
CA GLN A 205 -2.58 8.07 -2.78
C GLN A 205 -1.14 7.58 -2.56
N THR A 206 -0.97 6.50 -1.81
CA THR A 206 0.34 6.07 -1.34
C THR A 206 1.19 5.55 -2.48
N LEU A 207 2.49 5.80 -2.40
CA LEU A 207 3.45 5.16 -3.29
C LEU A 207 3.47 3.65 -3.08
N TRP A 208 3.02 3.13 -1.95
CA TRP A 208 2.97 1.70 -1.76
C TRP A 208 1.75 1.05 -2.44
N GLU A 209 1.89 0.73 -3.73
CA GLU A 209 0.95 -0.15 -4.47
C GLU A 209 0.77 -1.54 -3.81
N PHE A 210 1.59 -1.86 -2.83
CA PHE A 210 1.39 -2.98 -1.93
C PHE A 210 -0.04 -3.02 -1.37
N SER A 211 -0.68 -1.87 -1.10
CA SER A 211 -2.12 -1.81 -0.80
C SER A 211 -2.99 -2.57 -1.80
N ARG A 212 -2.73 -2.42 -3.11
CA ARG A 212 -3.39 -3.19 -4.17
C ARG A 212 -2.99 -4.67 -4.15
N ASN A 213 -1.79 -4.99 -3.68
CA ASN A 213 -1.38 -6.38 -3.48
C ASN A 213 -2.09 -7.06 -2.28
N PHE A 214 -2.80 -6.33 -1.42
CA PHE A 214 -3.73 -6.88 -0.42
C PHE A 214 -5.20 -6.80 -0.85
N SER A 215 -5.49 -6.18 -2.00
CA SER A 215 -6.83 -6.23 -2.59
C SER A 215 -7.03 -7.58 -3.25
N VAL A 216 -7.98 -8.36 -2.72
CA VAL A 216 -8.33 -9.68 -3.26
C VAL A 216 -8.79 -9.56 -4.72
N VAL A 217 -9.61 -8.55 -5.04
CA VAL A 217 -10.06 -8.26 -6.41
C VAL A 217 -8.89 -7.98 -7.34
N HIS A 218 -7.96 -7.12 -6.93
CA HIS A 218 -6.81 -6.77 -7.76
C HIS A 218 -5.93 -8.00 -8.03
N VAL A 219 -5.56 -8.75 -6.99
CA VAL A 219 -4.71 -9.93 -7.12
C VAL A 219 -5.37 -11.03 -7.96
N ALA A 220 -6.68 -11.25 -7.80
CA ALA A 220 -7.44 -12.19 -8.62
C ALA A 220 -7.44 -11.81 -10.10
N SER A 221 -7.43 -10.51 -10.40
CA SER A 221 -7.41 -10.01 -11.77
C SER A 221 -6.12 -10.34 -12.51
N PHE A 222 -5.00 -10.50 -11.79
CA PHE A 222 -3.73 -10.97 -12.35
C PHE A 222 -3.60 -12.50 -12.39
N GLY A 223 -4.62 -13.25 -11.96
CA GLY A 223 -4.57 -14.71 -11.90
C GLY A 223 -3.50 -15.23 -10.92
N ASN A 224 -3.25 -14.54 -9.81
CA ASN A 224 -2.31 -15.02 -8.79
C ASN A 224 -3.03 -15.83 -7.71
N VAL A 225 -3.27 -17.11 -8.02
CA VAL A 225 -4.04 -18.05 -7.20
C VAL A 225 -3.48 -18.19 -5.79
N GLU A 226 -2.16 -18.40 -5.66
CA GLU A 226 -1.49 -18.57 -4.36
C GLU A 226 -1.68 -17.35 -3.46
N ARG A 227 -1.60 -16.15 -4.03
CA ARG A 227 -1.76 -14.91 -3.27
C ARG A 227 -3.22 -14.66 -2.91
N VAL A 228 -4.18 -14.94 -3.81
CA VAL A 228 -5.62 -14.88 -3.46
C VAL A 228 -5.91 -15.83 -2.31
N LEU A 229 -5.47 -17.09 -2.39
CA LEU A 229 -5.66 -18.07 -1.33
C LEU A 229 -5.07 -17.57 0.00
N CYS A 230 -3.84 -17.05 -0.02
CA CYS A 230 -3.17 -16.54 1.18
C CYS A 230 -3.90 -15.36 1.83
N LEU A 231 -4.35 -14.38 1.05
CA LEU A 231 -5.14 -13.24 1.55
C LEU A 231 -6.46 -13.73 2.17
N LEU A 232 -7.18 -14.60 1.45
CA LEU A 232 -8.43 -15.16 1.92
C LEU A 232 -8.23 -15.96 3.20
N GLN A 233 -7.18 -16.78 3.30
CA GLN A 233 -6.81 -17.57 4.48
C GLN A 233 -6.62 -16.71 5.72
N HIS A 234 -5.99 -15.54 5.58
CA HIS A 234 -5.82 -14.55 6.65
C HIS A 234 -7.09 -13.73 6.95
N GLY A 235 -8.16 -13.94 6.20
CA GLY A 235 -9.47 -13.32 6.44
C GLY A 235 -9.62 -11.93 5.81
N PHE A 236 -8.84 -11.62 4.77
CA PHE A 236 -8.98 -10.36 4.04
C PHE A 236 -10.36 -10.29 3.40
N GLU A 237 -11.03 -9.16 3.58
CA GLU A 237 -12.34 -8.91 2.97
C GLU A 237 -12.18 -8.86 1.45
N VAL A 238 -13.00 -9.65 0.73
CA VAL A 238 -12.91 -9.76 -0.74
C VAL A 238 -13.07 -8.40 -1.41
N PHE A 239 -14.04 -7.63 -0.96
CA PHE A 239 -14.46 -6.40 -1.63
C PHE A 239 -14.87 -5.33 -0.62
N PRO A 240 -13.92 -4.73 0.10
CA PRO A 240 -14.18 -3.83 1.24
C PRO A 240 -15.04 -2.62 0.85
N GLU A 241 -15.69 -2.01 1.83
CA GLU A 241 -16.60 -0.87 1.62
C GLU A 241 -15.95 0.29 0.86
N SER A 242 -14.64 0.49 1.08
CA SER A 242 -13.82 1.46 0.35
C SER A 242 -13.72 1.18 -1.16
N GLU A 243 -13.66 -0.09 -1.56
CA GLU A 243 -13.69 -0.51 -2.96
C GLU A 243 -15.12 -0.44 -3.53
N ALA A 244 -16.12 -0.90 -2.77
CA ALA A 244 -17.52 -0.84 -3.18
C ALA A 244 -17.95 0.60 -3.54
N LYS A 245 -17.60 1.57 -2.68
CA LYS A 245 -17.85 3.01 -2.92
C LYS A 245 -17.18 3.54 -4.20
N LYS A 246 -15.99 3.02 -4.56
CA LYS A 246 -15.25 3.43 -5.76
C LYS A 246 -15.79 2.76 -7.04
N SER A 247 -16.37 1.57 -6.92
CA SER A 247 -16.96 0.82 -8.05
C SER A 247 -18.39 1.24 -8.40
N GLY A 248 -19.08 1.86 -7.44
CA GLY A 248 -20.39 2.47 -7.64
C GLY A 248 -20.42 3.55 -8.73
N HIS A 249 -21.57 4.19 -8.91
CA HIS A 249 -21.68 5.26 -9.91
C HIS A 249 -20.89 6.54 -9.53
N GLY A 250 -20.44 6.64 -8.28
CA GLY A 250 -19.53 7.68 -7.79
C GLY A 250 -20.19 9.02 -7.51
N TYR A 251 -21.52 9.07 -7.36
CA TYR A 251 -22.26 10.30 -7.08
C TYR A 251 -22.67 10.34 -5.60
N PRO A 252 -22.10 11.23 -4.79
CA PRO A 252 -22.25 11.17 -3.33
C PRO A 252 -23.67 11.42 -2.83
N PHE A 253 -24.50 12.10 -3.62
CA PHE A 253 -25.89 12.46 -3.26
C PHE A 253 -26.95 11.56 -3.91
N ILE A 254 -26.52 10.55 -4.67
CA ILE A 254 -27.41 9.60 -5.33
C ILE A 254 -27.19 8.25 -4.67
N LYS A 255 -28.29 7.59 -4.29
CA LYS A 255 -28.22 6.31 -3.61
C LYS A 255 -27.71 5.24 -4.57
N GLU A 256 -26.74 4.46 -4.12
CA GLU A 256 -26.29 3.28 -4.87
C GLU A 256 -27.46 2.28 -5.02
N THR A 257 -27.72 1.86 -6.26
CA THR A 257 -28.86 0.98 -6.59
C THR A 257 -28.44 -0.47 -6.76
N MET A 258 -27.21 -0.71 -7.21
CA MET A 258 -26.69 -2.06 -7.34
C MET A 258 -26.27 -2.63 -6.00
N SER A 259 -26.47 -3.94 -5.83
CA SER A 259 -25.94 -4.65 -4.68
C SER A 259 -24.40 -4.65 -4.67
N ARG A 260 -23.81 -4.74 -3.47
CA ARG A 260 -22.35 -4.82 -3.29
C ARG A 260 -21.71 -5.96 -4.10
N TYR A 261 -22.36 -7.11 -4.18
CA TYR A 261 -21.86 -8.28 -4.90
C TYR A 261 -21.94 -8.12 -6.41
N ASN A 262 -22.95 -7.41 -6.92
CA ASN A 262 -23.04 -7.09 -8.34
C ASN A 262 -21.94 -6.11 -8.75
N LEU A 263 -21.69 -5.09 -7.93
CA LEU A 263 -20.54 -4.19 -8.09
C LEU A 263 -19.20 -4.94 -8.03
N MET A 264 -19.07 -5.90 -7.12
CA MET A 264 -17.88 -6.75 -7.00
C MET A 264 -17.62 -7.56 -8.28
N ILE A 265 -18.64 -8.23 -8.82
CA ILE A 265 -18.52 -9.00 -10.07
C ILE A 265 -18.07 -8.09 -11.21
N LEU A 266 -18.77 -6.96 -11.41
CA LEU A 266 -18.45 -6.02 -12.48
C LEU A 266 -17.03 -5.46 -12.33
N GLN A 267 -16.61 -5.17 -11.10
CA GLN A 267 -15.24 -4.72 -10.82
C GLN A 267 -14.20 -5.79 -11.15
N ILE A 268 -14.40 -7.04 -10.72
CA ILE A 268 -13.47 -8.14 -11.01
C ILE A 268 -13.38 -8.37 -12.52
N MET A 269 -14.52 -8.47 -13.22
CA MET A 269 -14.55 -8.65 -14.68
C MET A 269 -13.84 -7.50 -15.40
N SER A 270 -14.10 -6.26 -14.99
CA SER A 270 -13.45 -5.07 -15.55
C SER A 270 -11.93 -5.14 -15.42
N ARG A 271 -11.44 -5.53 -14.24
CA ARG A 271 -10.00 -5.61 -13.95
C ARG A 271 -9.32 -6.78 -14.66
N MET A 272 -9.94 -7.96 -14.69
CA MET A 272 -9.45 -9.10 -15.48
C MET A 272 -9.33 -8.74 -16.96
N ARG A 273 -10.37 -8.11 -17.53
CA ARG A 273 -10.34 -7.61 -18.91
C ARG A 273 -9.19 -6.64 -19.14
N LEU A 274 -9.00 -5.66 -18.25
CA LEU A 274 -7.89 -4.69 -18.37
C LEU A 274 -6.53 -5.39 -18.37
N VAL A 275 -6.29 -6.31 -17.45
CA VAL A 275 -5.05 -7.10 -17.38
C VAL A 275 -4.85 -7.89 -18.68
N ASN A 276 -5.90 -8.55 -19.17
CA ASN A 276 -5.84 -9.32 -20.41
C ASN A 276 -5.50 -8.40 -21.60
N CYS A 277 -6.11 -7.21 -21.70
CA CYS A 277 -5.76 -6.24 -22.74
C CYS A 277 -4.26 -5.84 -22.72
N PHE A 278 -3.66 -5.69 -21.54
CA PHE A 278 -2.21 -5.40 -21.43
C PHE A 278 -1.35 -6.60 -21.84
N SER A 279 -1.71 -7.81 -21.40
CA SER A 279 -0.97 -9.04 -21.69
C SER A 279 -1.01 -9.44 -23.16
N TYR A 280 -2.11 -9.17 -23.87
CA TYR A 280 -2.31 -9.56 -25.27
C TYR A 280 -1.91 -8.50 -26.31
N SER A 281 -1.33 -7.38 -25.87
CA SER A 281 -0.99 -6.21 -26.72
C SER A 281 0.08 -6.46 -27.80
N HIS A 282 0.50 -7.70 -28.04
CA HIS A 282 1.49 -8.07 -29.08
C HIS A 282 0.93 -8.95 -30.21
N THR A 283 -0.37 -9.26 -30.21
CA THR A 283 -0.99 -10.12 -31.24
C THR A 283 -2.30 -9.52 -31.75
N GLN A 284 -2.50 -9.51 -33.07
CA GLN A 284 -3.66 -8.96 -33.79
C GLN A 284 -4.97 -9.73 -33.48
N PHE A 285 -5.47 -9.64 -32.26
CA PHE A 285 -6.71 -10.32 -31.88
C PHE A 285 -7.95 -9.43 -31.99
N ILE A 286 -9.05 -10.09 -32.38
CA ILE A 286 -10.41 -9.57 -32.53
C ILE A 286 -10.95 -9.14 -31.15
N ASP A 287 -11.70 -8.03 -31.10
CA ASP A 287 -12.30 -7.37 -29.91
C ASP A 287 -13.01 -8.33 -28.92
N GLN A 288 -13.49 -9.49 -29.38
CA GLN A 288 -14.16 -10.49 -28.55
C GLN A 288 -13.22 -11.31 -27.64
N SER A 289 -11.93 -11.43 -27.99
CA SER A 289 -10.97 -12.22 -27.19
C SER A 289 -10.69 -11.63 -25.80
N PHE A 290 -10.89 -10.31 -25.62
CA PHE A 290 -10.63 -9.62 -24.35
C PHE A 290 -11.71 -9.84 -23.28
N TYR A 291 -12.85 -10.42 -23.65
CA TYR A 291 -13.95 -10.74 -22.73
C TYR A 291 -13.94 -12.23 -22.36
N THR A 292 -12.73 -12.74 -22.10
CA THR A 292 -12.48 -14.09 -21.61
C THR A 292 -11.60 -14.02 -20.36
N VAL A 293 -11.68 -15.03 -19.51
CA VAL A 293 -10.80 -15.19 -18.34
C VAL A 293 -9.76 -16.27 -18.62
N THR A 294 -8.56 -16.10 -18.06
CA THR A 294 -7.55 -17.17 -18.05
C THR A 294 -7.91 -18.24 -17.02
N GLU A 295 -7.30 -19.43 -17.12
CA GLU A 295 -7.51 -20.53 -16.16
C GLU A 295 -7.21 -20.08 -14.72
N ASN A 296 -6.11 -19.38 -14.51
CA ASN A 296 -5.76 -18.86 -13.18
C ASN A 296 -6.74 -17.78 -12.68
N GLN A 297 -7.30 -16.96 -13.57
CA GLN A 297 -8.33 -15.98 -13.21
C GLN A 297 -9.64 -16.69 -12.81
N ASP A 298 -10.02 -17.75 -13.51
CA ASP A 298 -11.18 -18.58 -13.15
C ASP A 298 -10.99 -19.20 -11.77
N GLU A 299 -9.82 -19.80 -11.50
CA GLU A 299 -9.52 -20.39 -10.20
C GLU A 299 -9.55 -19.34 -9.07
N CYS A 300 -8.98 -18.15 -9.30
CA CYS A 300 -9.06 -17.04 -8.36
C CYS A 300 -10.51 -16.63 -8.05
N PHE A 301 -11.36 -16.54 -9.08
CA PHE A 301 -12.78 -16.18 -8.91
C PHE A 301 -13.54 -17.25 -8.10
N ARG A 302 -13.27 -18.53 -8.37
CA ARG A 302 -13.83 -19.66 -7.60
C ARG A 302 -13.38 -19.61 -6.13
N LEU A 303 -12.10 -19.34 -5.86
CA LEU A 303 -11.59 -19.15 -4.50
C LEU A 303 -12.29 -18.00 -3.77
N ILE A 304 -12.50 -16.87 -4.43
CA ILE A 304 -13.27 -15.75 -3.89
C ILE A 304 -14.65 -16.23 -3.48
N TRP A 305 -15.39 -16.92 -4.35
CA TRP A 305 -16.75 -17.35 -4.05
C TRP A 305 -16.84 -18.45 -2.99
N ARG A 306 -15.77 -19.23 -2.78
CA ARG A 306 -15.63 -20.17 -1.66
C ARG A 306 -15.54 -19.47 -0.30
N SER A 307 -15.08 -18.22 -0.27
CA SER A 307 -14.86 -17.48 0.97
C SER A 307 -16.07 -16.68 1.47
N ILE A 308 -17.04 -16.38 0.61
CA ILE A 308 -18.21 -15.54 0.93
C ILE A 308 -19.48 -16.38 1.14
N PRO A 309 -20.39 -16.03 2.06
CA PRO A 309 -21.59 -16.82 2.35
C PRO A 309 -22.68 -16.73 1.27
N GLU A 310 -22.59 -15.77 0.34
CA GLU A 310 -23.65 -15.47 -0.62
C GLU A 310 -23.80 -16.52 -1.73
N PRO A 311 -25.02 -16.71 -2.24
CA PRO A 311 -25.26 -17.51 -3.44
C PRO A 311 -24.62 -16.85 -4.67
N TYR A 312 -24.45 -17.63 -5.74
CA TYR A 312 -24.02 -17.10 -7.02
C TYR A 312 -25.04 -16.08 -7.56
N VAL A 313 -24.54 -15.00 -8.14
CA VAL A 313 -25.37 -13.99 -8.80
C VAL A 313 -25.77 -14.53 -10.17
N ARG A 314 -27.06 -14.54 -10.49
CA ARG A 314 -27.52 -14.94 -11.81
C ARG A 314 -27.38 -13.79 -12.81
N HIS A 315 -27.02 -14.12 -14.05
CA HIS A 315 -26.86 -13.10 -15.10
C HIS A 315 -28.14 -12.25 -15.31
N PRO A 316 -29.37 -12.81 -15.39
CA PRO A 316 -30.59 -12.00 -15.49
C PRO A 316 -30.80 -11.02 -14.32
N GLN A 317 -30.37 -11.39 -13.10
CA GLN A 317 -30.44 -10.48 -11.96
C GLN A 317 -29.42 -9.35 -12.09
N LEU A 318 -28.20 -9.67 -12.51
CA LEU A 318 -27.15 -8.68 -12.75
C LEU A 318 -27.55 -7.70 -13.86
N GLU A 319 -28.12 -8.20 -14.96
CA GLU A 319 -28.64 -7.39 -16.07
C GLU A 319 -29.74 -6.43 -15.61
N LEU A 320 -30.71 -6.93 -14.83
CA LEU A 320 -31.78 -6.11 -14.27
C LEU A 320 -31.23 -4.98 -13.38
N ASP A 321 -30.25 -5.27 -12.54
CA ASP A 321 -29.60 -4.26 -11.68
C ASP A 321 -28.84 -3.21 -12.51
N ILE A 322 -28.15 -3.61 -13.59
CA ILE A 322 -27.46 -2.70 -14.50
C ILE A 322 -28.46 -1.76 -15.20
N SER A 323 -29.58 -2.30 -15.71
CA SER A 323 -30.65 -1.49 -16.31
C SER A 323 -31.29 -0.55 -15.29
N THR A 324 -31.53 -1.03 -14.07
CA THR A 324 -32.10 -0.24 -12.98
C THR A 324 -31.20 0.94 -12.63
N GLU A 325 -29.88 0.73 -12.48
CA GLU A 325 -28.93 1.81 -12.24
C GLU A 325 -28.97 2.84 -13.38
N TYR A 326 -28.96 2.38 -14.63
CA TYR A 326 -28.99 3.28 -15.79
C TYR A 326 -30.23 4.18 -15.80
N PHE A 327 -31.43 3.61 -15.62
CA PHE A 327 -32.66 4.40 -15.57
C PHE A 327 -32.69 5.32 -14.35
N TYR A 328 -32.22 4.85 -13.20
CA TYR A 328 -32.14 5.67 -11.99
C TYR A 328 -31.22 6.88 -12.19
N LEU A 329 -30.03 6.70 -12.76
CA LEU A 329 -29.13 7.81 -13.08
C LEU A 329 -29.73 8.75 -14.14
N ALA A 330 -30.40 8.21 -15.15
CA ALA A 330 -31.07 9.02 -16.17
C ALA A 330 -32.19 9.89 -15.58
N LEU A 331 -32.96 9.38 -14.62
CA LEU A 331 -33.97 10.16 -13.88
C LEU A 331 -33.35 11.33 -13.09
N HIS A 332 -32.11 11.18 -12.65
CA HIS A 332 -31.33 12.24 -12.00
C HIS A 332 -30.59 13.15 -12.99
N ALA A 333 -30.94 13.12 -14.29
CA ALA A 333 -30.29 13.86 -15.37
C ALA A 333 -28.78 13.54 -15.50
N ILE A 334 -28.37 12.34 -15.08
CA ILE A 334 -27.01 11.86 -15.20
C ILE A 334 -26.94 10.85 -16.34
N PHE A 335 -26.48 11.30 -17.50
CA PHE A 335 -26.34 10.45 -18.66
C PHE A 335 -24.89 9.97 -18.83
N LYS A 336 -24.64 8.71 -18.46
CA LYS A 336 -23.34 8.02 -18.66
C LYS A 336 -23.53 6.78 -19.55
N PRO A 337 -23.77 6.94 -20.86
CA PRO A 337 -24.11 5.81 -21.76
C PRO A 337 -22.96 4.78 -21.86
N PHE A 338 -21.72 5.23 -21.68
CA PHE A 338 -20.55 4.36 -21.63
C PHE A 338 -20.53 3.44 -20.41
N ARG A 339 -21.10 3.84 -19.26
CA ARG A 339 -21.15 2.97 -18.07
C ARG A 339 -22.11 1.81 -18.29
N TYR A 340 -23.33 2.10 -18.76
CA TYR A 340 -24.32 1.07 -19.07
C TYR A 340 -23.79 0.06 -20.08
N SER A 341 -23.34 0.54 -21.24
CA SER A 341 -22.79 -0.34 -22.28
C SER A 341 -21.57 -1.13 -21.82
N SER A 342 -20.68 -0.53 -21.01
CA SER A 342 -19.55 -1.26 -20.41
C SER A 342 -20.02 -2.36 -19.47
N ASN A 343 -20.93 -2.05 -18.54
CA ASN A 343 -21.42 -3.01 -17.55
C ASN A 343 -22.16 -4.18 -18.20
N VAL A 344 -22.95 -3.94 -19.25
CA VAL A 344 -23.60 -5.01 -20.04
C VAL A 344 -22.56 -5.97 -20.61
N LYS A 345 -21.48 -5.45 -21.23
CA LYS A 345 -20.40 -6.30 -21.77
C LYS A 345 -19.68 -7.11 -20.68
N LEU A 346 -19.50 -6.52 -19.49
CA LEU A 346 -18.92 -7.23 -18.34
C LEU A 346 -19.87 -8.30 -17.78
N GLY A 347 -21.18 -8.06 -17.80
CA GLY A 347 -22.20 -9.05 -17.47
C GLY A 347 -22.15 -10.26 -18.41
N ILE A 348 -22.04 -10.00 -19.72
CA ILE A 348 -21.87 -11.06 -20.74
C ILE A 348 -20.57 -11.85 -20.51
N MET A 349 -19.47 -11.18 -20.17
CA MET A 349 -18.22 -11.84 -19.83
C MET A 349 -18.36 -12.75 -18.61
N TYR A 350 -19.08 -12.31 -17.58
CA TYR A 350 -19.37 -13.12 -16.41
C TYR A 350 -20.19 -14.37 -16.78
N GLU A 351 -21.25 -14.20 -17.58
CA GLU A 351 -22.08 -15.31 -18.05
C GLU A 351 -21.30 -16.33 -18.88
N SER A 352 -20.49 -15.86 -19.83
CA SER A 352 -19.73 -16.74 -20.73
C SER A 352 -18.60 -17.47 -20.01
N SER A 353 -17.91 -16.80 -19.08
CA SER A 353 -16.74 -17.33 -18.38
C SER A 353 -17.12 -18.21 -17.19
N PHE A 354 -18.26 -17.95 -16.55
CA PHE A 354 -18.70 -18.61 -15.32
C PHE A 354 -20.13 -19.14 -15.44
N SER A 355 -20.45 -19.76 -16.58
CA SER A 355 -21.80 -20.20 -16.92
C SER A 355 -22.44 -21.12 -15.86
N ASP A 356 -21.63 -21.97 -15.20
CA ASP A 356 -22.06 -22.83 -14.11
C ASP A 356 -22.60 -22.06 -12.90
N MET A 357 -22.07 -20.85 -12.66
CA MET A 357 -22.50 -19.95 -11.59
C MET A 357 -23.60 -18.98 -12.05
N ALA A 358 -23.47 -18.43 -13.26
CA ALA A 358 -24.29 -17.34 -13.76
C ALA A 358 -25.66 -17.80 -14.28
N VAL A 359 -25.73 -19.02 -14.83
CA VAL A 359 -26.95 -19.62 -15.42
C VAL A 359 -27.50 -20.76 -14.55
N GLY A 360 -26.68 -21.31 -13.65
CA GLY A 360 -27.05 -22.38 -12.74
C GLY A 360 -28.23 -22.06 -11.82
N PRO A 361 -28.78 -23.07 -11.12
CA PRO A 361 -29.88 -22.87 -10.18
C PRO A 361 -29.45 -21.94 -9.04
N HIS A 362 -30.28 -20.94 -8.73
CA HIS A 362 -30.03 -20.02 -7.63
C HIS A 362 -30.49 -20.65 -6.33
N GLU A 363 -29.64 -21.52 -5.80
CA GLU A 363 -29.86 -22.21 -4.55
C GLU A 363 -29.12 -21.52 -3.41
N ALA A 364 -29.72 -21.61 -2.22
CA ALA A 364 -29.02 -21.25 -1.01
C ALA A 364 -27.75 -22.10 -0.90
N ARG A 365 -26.66 -21.49 -0.41
CA ARG A 365 -25.42 -22.22 -0.17
C ARG A 365 -25.67 -23.35 0.84
N SER A 366 -24.96 -24.46 0.67
CA SER A 366 -25.08 -25.60 1.58
C SER A 366 -24.76 -25.21 3.03
N LEU A 367 -25.34 -25.92 3.99
CA LEU A 367 -25.04 -25.72 5.41
C LEU A 367 -23.53 -25.87 5.71
N LYS A 368 -22.85 -26.78 4.99
CA LYS A 368 -21.39 -26.97 5.05
C LYS A 368 -20.66 -25.66 4.73
N HIS A 369 -21.04 -25.00 3.63
CA HIS A 369 -20.46 -23.73 3.18
C HIS A 369 -20.76 -22.57 4.14
N LEU A 370 -22.01 -22.43 4.55
CA LEU A 370 -22.41 -21.40 5.51
C LEU A 370 -21.70 -21.57 6.87
N SER A 371 -21.47 -22.81 7.30
CA SER A 371 -20.69 -23.13 8.50
C SER A 371 -19.23 -22.73 8.34
N ARG A 372 -18.61 -23.01 7.18
CA ARG A 372 -17.24 -22.55 6.86
C ARG A 372 -17.13 -21.04 7.00
N CYS A 373 -17.98 -20.29 6.30
CA CYS A 373 -17.96 -18.82 6.35
C CYS A 373 -18.18 -18.30 7.77
N SER A 374 -19.11 -18.90 8.53
CA SER A 374 -19.40 -18.49 9.91
C SER A 374 -18.23 -18.75 10.86
N ILE A 375 -17.59 -19.92 10.81
CA ILE A 375 -16.41 -20.26 11.63
C ILE A 375 -15.25 -19.31 11.29
N ARG A 376 -14.96 -19.15 9.99
CA ARG A 376 -13.88 -18.25 9.53
C ARG A 376 -14.12 -16.82 9.98
N LYS A 377 -15.35 -16.31 9.86
CA LYS A 377 -15.72 -14.97 10.35
C LYS A 377 -15.43 -14.81 11.85
N ARG A 378 -15.83 -15.79 12.68
CA ARG A 378 -15.55 -15.76 14.13
C ARG A 378 -14.07 -15.82 14.46
N LEU A 379 -13.28 -16.59 13.72
CA LEU A 379 -11.83 -16.63 13.88
C LEU A 379 -11.18 -15.31 13.45
N HIS A 380 -11.64 -14.72 12.35
CA HIS A 380 -11.17 -13.42 11.87
C HIS A 380 -11.45 -12.30 12.87
N GLU A 381 -12.68 -12.22 13.41
CA GLU A 381 -13.09 -11.25 14.46
C GLU A 381 -12.19 -11.33 15.70
N ARG A 382 -11.51 -12.47 15.93
CA ARG A 382 -10.60 -12.71 17.05
C ARG A 382 -9.11 -12.66 16.67
N TRP A 383 -8.77 -12.26 15.44
CA TRP A 383 -7.40 -12.25 14.92
C TRP A 383 -6.72 -13.62 15.02
N LYS A 384 -7.51 -14.68 14.82
CA LYS A 384 -7.07 -16.07 14.93
C LYS A 384 -6.82 -16.72 13.58
N LEU A 385 -7.25 -16.15 12.45
CA LEU A 385 -6.92 -16.72 11.14
C LEU A 385 -5.44 -16.49 10.74
N PRO A 386 -4.83 -17.42 9.98
CA PRO A 386 -5.32 -18.76 9.67
C PRO A 386 -5.09 -19.77 10.82
N ASN A 387 -4.12 -19.50 11.72
CA ASN A 387 -3.59 -20.47 12.69
C ASN A 387 -4.62 -21.08 13.64
N GLY A 388 -5.63 -20.31 14.02
CA GLY A 388 -6.72 -20.69 14.92
C GLY A 388 -7.66 -21.73 14.35
N ILE A 389 -7.58 -22.06 13.05
CA ILE A 389 -8.25 -23.24 12.49
C ILE A 389 -7.66 -24.51 13.11
N PHE A 390 -6.33 -24.60 13.18
CA PHE A 390 -5.62 -25.75 13.75
C PHE A 390 -5.77 -25.85 15.27
N GLU A 391 -6.05 -24.72 15.94
CA GLU A 391 -6.37 -24.69 17.37
C GLU A 391 -7.75 -25.32 17.70
N LEU A 392 -8.60 -25.56 16.71
CA LEU A 392 -9.93 -26.17 16.92
C LEU A 392 -9.88 -27.69 17.13
N GLY A 393 -8.76 -28.35 16.79
CA GLY A 393 -8.62 -29.81 16.90
C GLY A 393 -9.56 -30.59 15.97
N LEU A 394 -9.79 -30.08 14.76
CA LEU A 394 -10.68 -30.70 13.78
C LEU A 394 -9.95 -31.79 12.98
N PRO A 395 -10.68 -32.75 12.39
CA PRO A 395 -10.11 -33.65 11.39
C PRO A 395 -9.43 -32.88 10.26
N SER A 396 -8.28 -33.36 9.79
CA SER A 396 -7.45 -32.67 8.78
C SER A 396 -8.20 -32.26 7.52
N LEU A 397 -9.17 -33.06 7.07
CA LEU A 397 -10.01 -32.71 5.93
C LEU A 397 -10.87 -31.46 6.19
N LEU A 398 -11.44 -31.33 7.40
CA LEU A 398 -12.21 -30.15 7.79
C LEU A 398 -11.30 -28.94 8.00
N GLU A 399 -10.08 -29.14 8.51
CA GLU A 399 -9.08 -28.05 8.60
C GLU A 399 -8.76 -27.50 7.22
N LYS A 400 -8.44 -28.36 6.25
CA LYS A 400 -8.18 -27.95 4.86
C LYS A 400 -9.38 -27.26 4.21
N TYR A 401 -10.59 -27.78 4.45
CA TYR A 401 -11.83 -27.17 3.96
C TYR A 401 -12.06 -25.78 4.56
N LEU A 402 -11.86 -25.62 5.87
CA LEU A 402 -11.93 -24.33 6.54
C LEU A 402 -10.81 -23.40 6.08
N ASN A 403 -9.63 -23.91 5.75
CA ASN A 403 -8.49 -23.14 5.25
C ASN A 403 -8.56 -22.87 3.73
N LEU A 404 -9.69 -23.15 3.07
CA LEU A 404 -9.94 -22.89 1.64
C LEU A 404 -9.04 -23.66 0.67
N GLU A 405 -8.34 -24.70 1.13
CA GLU A 405 -7.46 -25.53 0.30
C GLU A 405 -8.26 -26.54 -0.55
N ILE A 406 -9.47 -26.89 -0.09
CA ILE A 406 -10.40 -27.82 -0.75
C ILE A 406 -11.85 -27.33 -0.61
N ASP A 407 -12.77 -27.88 -1.41
CA ASP A 407 -14.21 -27.56 -1.37
C ASP A 407 -15.09 -28.76 -0.97
#